data_AF-A0A973P2Q6-F1
#
_entry.id   AF-A0A973P2Q6-F1
#
_cell.length_a   1.000
_cell.length_b   1.000
_cell.length_c   1.000
_cell.angle_alpha   90.00
_cell.angle_beta   90.00
_cell.angle_gamma   90.00
#
_symmetry.space_group_name_H-M   'P 1'
#
loop_
_entity.id
_entity.type
_entity.pdbx_description
1 polymer ?
#
loop_
_entity_poly.entity_id
_entity_poly.type
_entity_poly.pdbx_seq_one_letter_code
_entity_poly.pdbx_strand_id
1 'polypeptide(L)'
;MREHMTLMTKGRARSFIGTVALLLTTTFVPTGTADAVSAAAKPVGAANVQDVCGPAKPGYARCFAVVRTDIHGGTGVRGKAAAATVGHAIALPDGYGPADLHAAYHLPMTGGVGQTVAIVDAGDDANAEADLALYRGTYGLPPCSTANGCFHKVNQRGFANPLPTNQHWGIEIALDLEMVSAACPDCRILLVEADTAWGADLAASVDTADADPDTGPAVYDTVDGVSGWIVVGGTSAAAPFVAGVVALAGHPGEFGDASRLYSAPAGAGLIDVTGGSNASSLQDCGGDYQCTAGSGYDGPTGNGTPNGLAAF
;
A
#
# COMPACT_ATOMS: atom_id res chain seq x y z
N MET A 1 9.47 38.55 -35.23
CA MET A 1 8.26 38.23 -36.01
C MET A 1 7.30 37.46 -35.10
N ARG A 2 6.75 38.09 -34.05
CA ARG A 2 5.31 38.43 -33.97
C ARG A 2 4.60 38.51 -35.32
N GLU A 3 3.55 37.70 -35.47
CA GLU A 3 2.27 38.09 -36.09
C GLU A 3 1.14 37.17 -35.54
N HIS A 4 0.11 37.82 -35.03
CA HIS A 4 -1.22 37.31 -34.66
C HIS A 4 -2.18 37.55 -35.83
N MET A 5 -3.13 36.65 -36.10
CA MET A 5 -4.46 36.95 -36.70
C MET A 5 -5.32 35.67 -36.60
N THR A 6 -6.30 35.47 -35.71
CA THR A 6 -7.64 36.07 -35.49
C THR A 6 -8.65 35.93 -36.64
N LEU A 7 -9.85 35.44 -36.24
CA LEU A 7 -11.22 35.62 -36.78
C LEU A 7 -11.81 34.62 -37.79
N MET A 8 -12.86 33.90 -37.34
CA MET A 8 -14.23 34.07 -37.87
C MET A 8 -15.30 33.93 -36.76
N THR A 9 -16.08 35.01 -36.59
CA THR A 9 -17.40 35.14 -35.94
C THR A 9 -18.51 34.47 -36.80
N LYS A 10 -19.77 34.16 -36.40
CA LYS A 10 -20.82 34.99 -35.75
C LYS A 10 -22.15 34.19 -35.63
N GLY A 11 -22.97 34.47 -34.60
CA GLY A 11 -24.44 34.33 -34.60
C GLY A 11 -24.99 33.19 -33.72
N ARG A 12 -26.04 33.34 -32.89
CA ARG A 12 -27.03 34.40 -32.68
C ARG A 12 -27.66 34.19 -31.29
N ALA A 13 -27.80 35.26 -30.51
CA ALA A 13 -28.56 35.27 -29.26
C ALA A 13 -30.07 35.15 -29.53
N ARG A 14 -30.79 34.40 -28.69
CA ARG A 14 -32.24 34.55 -28.47
C ARG A 14 -32.51 34.65 -26.97
N SER A 15 -33.03 35.81 -26.60
CA SER A 15 -33.44 36.18 -25.25
C SER A 15 -34.82 35.59 -24.98
N PHE A 16 -35.00 34.92 -23.84
CA PHE A 16 -36.31 34.65 -23.25
C PHE A 16 -36.29 35.23 -21.84
N ILE A 17 -37.07 36.29 -21.64
CA ILE A 17 -37.34 36.90 -20.35
C ILE A 17 -38.42 36.05 -19.69
N GLY A 18 -38.06 35.30 -18.65
CA GLY A 18 -38.99 34.61 -17.76
C GLY A 18 -38.87 35.23 -16.37
N THR A 19 -39.83 36.06 -15.99
CA THR A 19 -39.96 36.65 -14.65
C THR A 19 -40.28 35.56 -13.64
N VAL A 20 -39.30 35.20 -12.80
CA VAL A 20 -39.52 34.40 -11.58
C VAL A 20 -39.54 35.36 -10.40
N ALA A 21 -40.70 35.51 -9.77
CA ALA A 21 -40.85 36.25 -8.53
C ALA A 21 -40.18 35.49 -7.38
N LEU A 22 -39.09 36.04 -6.84
CA LEU A 22 -38.38 35.49 -5.70
C LEU A 22 -39.05 35.98 -4.41
N LEU A 23 -39.77 35.10 -3.71
CA LEU A 23 -40.19 35.33 -2.33
C LEU A 23 -38.93 35.31 -1.44
N LEU A 24 -38.54 36.46 -0.89
CA LEU A 24 -37.54 36.53 0.19
C LEU A 24 -38.18 36.09 1.50
N THR A 25 -37.92 34.85 1.92
CA THR A 25 -38.05 34.45 3.32
C THR A 25 -36.72 34.72 4.02
N THR A 26 -36.68 35.71 4.90
CA THR A 26 -35.52 36.00 5.75
C THR A 26 -35.41 34.93 6.84
N THR A 27 -34.60 33.91 6.63
CA THR A 27 -34.14 33.02 7.70
C THR A 27 -32.94 33.66 8.40
N PHE A 28 -33.10 33.92 9.69
CA PHE A 28 -32.06 34.42 10.58
C PHE A 28 -31.06 33.28 10.80
N VAL A 29 -29.90 33.32 10.15
CA VAL A 29 -28.79 32.40 10.43
C VAL A 29 -28.03 32.97 11.62
N PRO A 30 -28.03 32.32 12.80
CA PRO A 30 -27.17 32.76 13.89
C PRO A 30 -25.73 32.51 13.46
N THR A 31 -24.93 33.57 13.37
CA THR A 31 -23.47 33.48 13.28
C THR A 31 -22.95 32.98 14.61
N GLY A 32 -23.01 31.67 14.83
CA GLY A 32 -22.23 31.01 15.86
C GLY A 32 -20.77 31.13 15.47
N THR A 33 -19.99 31.89 16.24
CA THR A 33 -18.53 31.80 16.23
C THR A 33 -18.19 30.37 16.61
N ALA A 34 -17.77 29.57 15.65
CA ALA A 34 -17.13 28.30 15.93
C ALA A 34 -15.79 28.64 16.61
N ASP A 35 -15.82 28.74 17.93
CA ASP A 35 -14.62 28.67 18.75
C ASP A 35 -14.05 27.27 18.48
N ALA A 36 -13.07 27.20 17.58
CA ALA A 36 -12.20 26.06 17.45
C ALA A 36 -11.48 25.93 18.80
N VAL A 37 -12.03 25.10 19.67
CA VAL A 37 -11.35 24.69 20.90
C VAL A 37 -10.17 23.84 20.45
N SER A 38 -9.05 24.49 20.16
CA SER A 38 -7.75 23.82 20.09
C SER A 38 -7.49 23.32 21.50
N ALA A 39 -7.88 22.07 21.76
CA ALA A 39 -7.38 21.36 22.92
C ALA A 39 -5.87 21.28 22.73
N ALA A 40 -5.13 22.14 23.43
CA ALA A 40 -3.68 22.06 23.48
C ALA A 40 -3.32 20.62 23.85
N ALA A 41 -2.56 19.95 22.97
CA ALA A 41 -2.05 18.62 23.24
C ALA A 41 -1.33 18.66 24.59
N LYS A 42 -1.78 17.83 25.55
CA LYS A 42 -1.08 17.70 26.83
C LYS A 42 0.38 17.33 26.52
N PRO A 43 1.37 17.90 27.22
CA PRO A 43 2.75 17.47 27.08
C PRO A 43 2.81 15.99 27.45
N VAL A 44 3.03 15.12 26.46
CA VAL A 44 3.25 13.71 26.72
C VAL A 44 4.65 13.62 27.30
N GLY A 45 4.77 13.28 28.59
CA GLY A 45 6.06 12.98 29.20
C GLY A 45 6.80 11.92 28.39
N ALA A 46 8.13 11.91 28.46
CA ALA A 46 8.94 10.95 27.71
C ALA A 46 8.40 9.51 27.93
N ALA A 47 7.91 8.93 26.85
CA ALA A 47 7.34 7.60 26.81
C ALA A 47 8.42 6.55 27.07
N ASN A 48 8.13 5.54 27.92
CA ASN A 48 8.99 4.36 27.97
C ASN A 48 8.67 3.48 26.76
N VAL A 49 9.66 3.31 25.88
CA VAL A 49 9.53 2.54 24.63
C VAL A 49 10.57 1.44 24.53
N GLN A 50 10.26 0.41 23.75
CA GLN A 50 11.18 -0.66 23.38
C GLN A 50 10.99 -1.02 21.90
N ASP A 51 12.09 -1.26 21.18
CA ASP A 51 12.06 -1.82 19.82
C ASP A 51 11.39 -3.21 19.84
N VAL A 52 10.47 -3.43 18.91
CA VAL A 52 9.85 -4.74 18.69
C VAL A 52 10.87 -5.70 18.09
N CYS A 53 11.55 -5.27 17.02
CA CYS A 53 12.53 -6.10 16.32
C CYS A 53 13.95 -5.87 16.82
N GLY A 54 14.73 -6.96 16.85
CA GLY A 54 16.17 -6.91 17.10
C GLY A 54 16.96 -6.25 15.96
N PRO A 55 18.27 -6.03 16.15
CA PRO A 55 19.13 -5.49 15.10
C PRO A 55 19.23 -6.46 13.90
N ALA A 56 19.21 -5.90 12.69
CA ALA A 56 19.40 -6.63 11.45
C ALA A 56 20.87 -7.05 11.25
N LYS A 57 21.07 -8.17 10.56
CA LYS A 57 22.37 -8.62 10.03
C LYS A 57 22.48 -8.21 8.55
N PRO A 58 23.68 -8.17 7.95
CA PRO A 58 23.82 -7.90 6.51
C PRO A 58 22.91 -8.81 5.67
N GLY A 59 22.15 -8.21 4.75
CA GLY A 59 21.18 -8.91 3.89
C GLY A 59 19.82 -9.21 4.53
N TYR A 60 19.61 -8.90 5.82
CA TYR A 60 18.33 -9.01 6.49
C TYR A 60 17.71 -7.63 6.72
N ALA A 61 16.38 -7.54 6.59
CA ALA A 61 15.61 -6.39 7.05
C ALA A 61 15.39 -6.45 8.58
N ARG A 62 15.04 -5.30 9.17
CA ARG A 62 14.44 -5.23 10.51
C ARG A 62 13.19 -4.36 10.44
N CYS A 63 12.20 -4.66 11.26
CA CYS A 63 11.11 -3.73 11.50
C CYS A 63 11.55 -2.54 12.35
N PHE A 64 10.76 -1.47 12.27
CA PHE A 64 10.96 -0.25 13.04
C PHE A 64 9.85 -0.01 14.09
N ALA A 65 8.89 -0.94 14.26
CA ALA A 65 7.93 -0.83 15.34
C ALA A 65 8.60 -0.67 16.71
N VAL A 66 8.00 0.21 17.48
CA VAL A 66 8.32 0.48 18.89
C VAL A 66 7.05 0.34 19.71
N VAL A 67 7.17 -0.28 20.89
CA VAL A 67 6.04 -0.46 21.82
C VAL A 67 6.21 0.39 23.05
N ARG A 68 5.11 0.97 23.52
CA ARG A 68 5.02 1.65 24.81
C ARG A 68 4.97 0.61 25.94
N THR A 69 5.97 0.60 26.81
CA THR A 69 6.08 -0.39 27.90
C THR A 69 5.42 0.07 29.20
N ASP A 70 5.07 1.35 29.30
CA ASP A 70 4.49 2.00 30.47
C ASP A 70 2.95 2.07 30.48
N ILE A 71 2.28 1.80 29.35
CA ILE A 71 0.81 1.86 29.24
C ILE A 71 0.17 0.47 29.35
N HIS A 72 0.68 -0.52 28.61
CA HIS A 72 0.00 -1.82 28.47
C HIS A 72 0.61 -2.97 29.28
N GLY A 73 1.79 -2.77 29.90
CA GLY A 73 2.45 -3.79 30.72
C GLY A 73 2.72 -5.12 29.97
N GLY A 74 2.78 -5.09 28.64
CA GLY A 74 2.91 -6.25 27.74
C GLY A 74 2.77 -5.86 26.27
N THR A 75 2.92 -6.84 25.38
CA THR A 75 2.81 -6.70 23.92
C THR A 75 1.34 -6.80 23.45
N GLY A 76 0.81 -5.78 22.79
CA GLY A 76 -0.49 -5.80 22.08
C GLY A 76 -1.74 -5.40 22.90
N VAL A 77 -2.89 -5.33 22.21
CA VAL A 77 -4.23 -4.99 22.76
C VAL A 77 -4.74 -6.03 23.77
N ARG A 78 -4.03 -7.16 23.93
CA ARG A 78 -4.30 -8.22 24.91
C ARG A 78 -3.33 -8.23 26.09
N GLY A 79 -2.63 -7.11 26.34
CA GLY A 79 -1.76 -6.96 27.51
C GLY A 79 -2.52 -7.21 28.82
N LYS A 80 -1.79 -7.50 29.91
CA LYS A 80 -2.37 -7.78 31.23
C LYS A 80 -3.31 -6.66 31.72
N ALA A 81 -3.07 -5.43 31.29
CA ALA A 81 -3.95 -4.28 31.57
C ALA A 81 -5.30 -4.37 30.83
N ALA A 82 -5.32 -4.79 29.56
CA ALA A 82 -6.55 -4.92 28.77
C ALA A 82 -7.48 -6.04 29.28
N ALA A 83 -6.90 -7.14 29.77
CA ALA A 83 -7.65 -8.25 30.37
C ALA A 83 -8.39 -7.87 31.67
N ALA A 84 -7.97 -6.80 32.36
CA ALA A 84 -8.56 -6.36 33.63
C ALA A 84 -9.83 -5.50 33.47
N THR A 85 -10.18 -5.09 32.23
CA THR A 85 -11.22 -4.09 31.94
C THR A 85 -12.50 -4.66 31.33
N VAL A 86 -12.86 -5.91 31.63
CA VAL A 86 -14.14 -6.49 31.18
C VAL A 86 -15.29 -5.86 31.97
N GLY A 87 -16.13 -5.04 31.32
CA GLY A 87 -17.42 -4.58 31.85
C GLY A 87 -17.63 -3.07 31.98
N HIS A 88 -16.68 -2.22 31.58
CA HIS A 88 -16.91 -0.79 31.35
C HIS A 88 -17.02 -0.54 29.84
N ALA A 89 -17.83 0.46 29.43
CA ALA A 89 -17.80 0.94 28.04
C ALA A 89 -16.33 1.17 27.67
N ILE A 90 -15.84 0.52 26.61
CA ILE A 90 -14.43 0.58 26.24
C ILE A 90 -14.16 2.04 25.86
N ALA A 91 -13.58 2.79 26.78
CA ALA A 91 -12.91 4.03 26.41
C ALA A 91 -11.86 3.62 25.37
N LEU A 92 -11.85 4.31 24.23
CA LEU A 92 -10.86 4.03 23.18
C LEU A 92 -9.45 4.09 23.79
N PRO A 93 -8.52 3.24 23.34
CA PRO A 93 -7.14 3.29 23.79
C PRO A 93 -6.57 4.71 23.69
N ASP A 94 -5.72 5.10 24.63
CA ASP A 94 -4.97 6.34 24.52
C ASP A 94 -4.11 6.29 23.24
N GLY A 95 -4.24 7.30 22.37
CA GLY A 95 -3.55 7.34 21.09
C GLY A 95 -4.42 7.94 19.99
N TYR A 96 -3.92 7.90 18.75
CA TYR A 96 -4.70 8.30 17.57
C TYR A 96 -5.40 7.06 17.00
N GLY A 97 -6.71 7.13 16.85
CA GLY A 97 -7.52 6.10 16.20
C GLY A 97 -7.84 6.43 14.73
N PRO A 98 -8.60 5.57 14.04
CA PRO A 98 -9.00 5.79 12.64
C PRO A 98 -9.64 7.16 12.38
N ALA A 99 -10.56 7.60 13.25
CA ALA A 99 -11.22 8.90 13.11
C ALA A 99 -10.21 10.07 13.16
N ASP A 100 -9.20 9.98 14.02
CA ASP A 100 -8.15 11.00 14.11
C ASP A 100 -7.27 11.02 12.86
N LEU A 101 -6.91 9.85 12.33
CA LEU A 101 -6.12 9.74 11.09
C LEU A 101 -6.88 10.28 9.88
N HIS A 102 -8.15 9.93 9.73
CA HIS A 102 -9.00 10.46 8.67
C HIS A 102 -9.16 11.99 8.76
N ALA A 103 -9.36 12.52 9.97
CA ALA A 103 -9.47 13.96 10.19
C ALA A 103 -8.16 14.69 9.91
N ALA A 104 -7.02 14.15 10.37
CA ALA A 104 -5.70 14.77 10.22
C ALA A 104 -5.25 14.85 8.76
N TYR A 105 -5.51 13.80 7.98
CA TYR A 105 -5.04 13.69 6.60
C TYR A 105 -6.13 13.94 5.55
N HIS A 106 -7.34 14.30 5.97
CA HIS A 106 -8.49 14.50 5.09
C HIS A 106 -8.77 13.27 4.18
N LEU A 107 -8.64 12.07 4.75
CA LEU A 107 -8.84 10.83 3.99
C LEU A 107 -10.33 10.60 3.70
N PRO A 108 -10.70 10.26 2.46
CA PRO A 108 -12.08 9.95 2.12
C PRO A 108 -12.54 8.67 2.84
N MET A 109 -13.68 8.74 3.52
CA MET A 109 -14.24 7.59 4.26
C MET A 109 -14.58 6.40 3.36
N THR A 110 -14.84 6.64 2.06
CA THR A 110 -15.14 5.62 1.05
C THR A 110 -13.95 5.38 0.11
N GLY A 111 -12.75 5.85 0.48
CA GLY A 111 -11.54 5.57 -0.27
C GLY A 111 -11.25 4.08 -0.26
N GLY A 112 -10.90 3.51 -1.41
CA GLY A 112 -10.42 2.13 -1.51
C GLY A 112 -11.49 1.03 -1.53
N VAL A 113 -12.78 1.35 -1.68
CA VAL A 113 -13.81 0.34 -1.96
C VAL A 113 -13.39 -0.49 -3.16
N GLY A 114 -13.31 -1.81 -2.97
CA GLY A 114 -12.93 -2.76 -4.02
C GLY A 114 -11.44 -2.73 -4.37
N GLN A 115 -10.61 -2.03 -3.60
CA GLN A 115 -9.16 -2.12 -3.67
C GLN A 115 -8.65 -3.12 -2.64
N THR A 116 -7.52 -3.76 -2.94
CA THR A 116 -6.80 -4.59 -1.98
C THR A 116 -5.47 -3.92 -1.65
N VAL A 117 -5.10 -3.92 -0.37
CA VAL A 117 -3.77 -3.51 0.08
C VAL A 117 -3.01 -4.76 0.51
N ALA A 118 -1.87 -5.01 -0.14
CA ALA A 118 -0.97 -6.08 0.24
C ALA A 118 0.07 -5.59 1.27
N ILE A 119 0.31 -6.40 2.30
CA ILE A 119 1.33 -6.22 3.34
C ILE A 119 2.30 -7.39 3.22
N VAL A 120 3.59 -7.09 3.17
CA VAL A 120 4.67 -8.08 3.10
C VAL A 120 5.49 -8.00 4.37
N ASP A 121 5.57 -9.11 5.09
CA ASP A 121 6.25 -9.17 6.38
C ASP A 121 7.01 -10.49 6.58
N ALA A 122 7.95 -10.51 7.53
CA ALA A 122 8.77 -11.68 7.79
C ALA A 122 8.23 -12.61 8.88
N GLY A 123 8.03 -13.88 8.55
CA GLY A 123 7.59 -14.91 9.47
C GLY A 123 6.09 -14.85 9.79
N ASP A 124 5.62 -15.86 10.52
CA ASP A 124 4.19 -16.05 10.77
C ASP A 124 3.69 -15.29 12.00
N ASP A 125 2.63 -14.49 11.80
CA ASP A 125 1.70 -14.08 12.84
C ASP A 125 0.43 -14.93 12.84
N ALA A 126 0.44 -16.02 13.60
CA ALA A 126 -0.71 -16.90 13.79
C ALA A 126 -1.97 -16.20 14.32
N ASN A 127 -1.86 -15.01 14.93
CA ASN A 127 -3.00 -14.27 15.50
C ASN A 127 -3.52 -13.14 14.62
N ALA A 128 -2.92 -12.90 13.45
CA ALA A 128 -3.21 -11.76 12.57
C ALA A 128 -4.71 -11.47 12.39
N GLU A 129 -5.51 -12.48 11.97
CA GLU A 129 -6.96 -12.30 11.77
C GLU A 129 -7.72 -12.01 13.07
N ALA A 130 -7.30 -12.62 14.19
CA ALA A 130 -7.96 -12.44 15.47
C ALA A 130 -7.66 -11.06 16.08
N ASP A 131 -6.45 -10.55 15.91
CA ASP A 131 -6.06 -9.21 16.36
C ASP A 131 -6.67 -8.13 15.47
N LEU A 132 -6.69 -8.34 14.14
CA LEU A 132 -7.40 -7.49 13.19
C LEU A 132 -8.90 -7.36 13.55
N ALA A 133 -9.55 -8.48 13.88
CA ALA A 133 -10.96 -8.47 14.31
C ALA A 133 -11.18 -7.68 15.60
N LEU A 134 -10.26 -7.78 16.56
CA LEU A 134 -10.33 -7.02 17.82
C LEU A 134 -10.16 -5.51 17.57
N TYR A 135 -9.17 -5.12 16.77
CA TYR A 135 -8.94 -3.72 16.41
C TYR A 135 -10.18 -3.10 15.73
N ARG A 136 -10.67 -3.77 14.68
CA ARG A 136 -11.80 -3.28 13.90
C ARG A 136 -13.07 -3.21 14.73
N GLY A 137 -13.31 -4.20 15.60
CA GLY A 137 -14.42 -4.16 16.57
C GLY A 137 -14.30 -3.02 17.58
N THR A 138 -13.08 -2.72 18.06
CA THR A 138 -12.81 -1.65 19.03
C THR A 138 -13.15 -0.26 18.45
N TYR A 139 -12.81 -0.03 17.19
CA TYR A 139 -13.04 1.26 16.51
C TYR A 139 -14.33 1.32 15.68
N GLY A 140 -15.17 0.28 15.74
CA GLY A 140 -16.45 0.25 15.01
C GLY A 140 -16.29 0.19 13.48
N LEU A 141 -15.18 -0.36 12.99
CA LEU A 141 -14.94 -0.58 11.56
C LEU A 141 -15.65 -1.85 11.06
N PRO A 142 -16.03 -1.95 9.76
CA PRO A 142 -16.63 -3.17 9.20
C PRO A 142 -15.75 -4.40 9.45
N PRO A 143 -16.28 -5.62 9.65
CA PRO A 143 -15.43 -6.79 9.87
C PRO A 143 -14.56 -7.11 8.65
N CYS A 144 -13.31 -7.50 8.87
CA CYS A 144 -12.40 -7.97 7.82
C CYS A 144 -11.84 -9.34 8.19
N SER A 145 -12.22 -10.39 7.46
CA SER A 145 -11.90 -11.78 7.80
C SER A 145 -11.70 -12.63 6.56
N THR A 146 -11.10 -13.80 6.75
CA THR A 146 -11.03 -14.82 5.69
C THR A 146 -12.43 -15.27 5.29
N ALA A 147 -13.33 -15.39 6.26
CA ALA A 147 -14.70 -15.87 6.05
C ALA A 147 -15.56 -14.93 5.18
N ASN A 148 -15.32 -13.61 5.24
CA ASN A 148 -16.04 -12.64 4.42
C ASN A 148 -15.25 -12.18 3.18
N GLY A 149 -14.07 -12.77 2.93
CA GLY A 149 -13.21 -12.46 1.79
C GLY A 149 -12.55 -11.08 1.85
N CYS A 150 -12.56 -10.42 3.02
CA CYS A 150 -11.85 -9.15 3.19
C CYS A 150 -10.38 -9.35 3.53
N PHE A 151 -10.05 -10.39 4.31
CA PHE A 151 -8.68 -10.68 4.70
C PHE A 151 -8.20 -11.98 4.06
N HIS A 152 -7.01 -11.96 3.47
CA HIS A 152 -6.35 -13.14 2.95
C HIS A 152 -4.93 -13.21 3.50
N LYS A 153 -4.49 -14.41 3.87
CA LYS A 153 -3.17 -14.67 4.41
C LYS A 153 -2.51 -15.81 3.65
N VAL A 154 -1.30 -15.58 3.16
CA VAL A 154 -0.53 -16.54 2.36
C VAL A 154 0.96 -16.48 2.73
N ASN A 155 1.70 -17.53 2.39
CA ASN A 155 3.17 -17.51 2.42
C ASN A 155 3.74 -16.82 1.16
N GLN A 156 5.06 -16.61 1.10
CA GLN A 156 5.79 -16.03 -0.05
C GLN A 156 5.69 -16.79 -1.39
N ARG A 157 4.89 -17.86 -1.45
CA ARG A 157 4.60 -18.63 -2.67
C ARG A 157 3.12 -18.52 -3.06
N GLY A 158 2.35 -17.68 -2.37
CA GLY A 158 0.91 -17.50 -2.59
C GLY A 158 0.02 -18.61 -2.01
N PHE A 159 0.55 -19.51 -1.17
CA PHE A 159 -0.24 -20.59 -0.57
C PHE A 159 -0.65 -20.26 0.86
N ALA A 160 -1.89 -20.63 1.22
CA ALA A 160 -2.37 -20.51 2.60
C ALA A 160 -1.59 -21.39 3.60
N ASN A 161 -0.90 -22.44 3.12
CA ASN A 161 -0.09 -23.34 3.95
C ASN A 161 1.04 -24.01 3.13
N PRO A 162 2.14 -24.46 3.79
CA PRO A 162 2.49 -24.14 5.17
C PRO A 162 2.90 -22.67 5.29
N LEU A 163 2.47 -22.03 6.38
CA LEU A 163 2.96 -20.70 6.77
C LEU A 163 4.37 -20.80 7.36
N PRO A 164 5.17 -19.74 7.29
CA PRO A 164 6.53 -19.73 7.82
C PRO A 164 6.55 -19.84 9.35
N THR A 165 7.73 -19.90 9.95
CA THR A 165 7.82 -19.89 11.42
C THR A 165 7.69 -18.47 11.96
N ASN A 166 7.15 -18.35 13.18
CA ASN A 166 7.11 -17.07 13.88
C ASN A 166 8.53 -16.57 14.17
N GLN A 167 8.84 -15.35 13.72
CA GLN A 167 10.15 -14.72 13.85
C GLN A 167 10.11 -13.45 14.72
N HIS A 168 9.06 -13.32 15.53
CA HIS A 168 8.81 -12.18 16.42
C HIS A 168 8.48 -10.85 15.71
N TRP A 169 7.96 -10.92 14.50
CA TRP A 169 7.44 -9.78 13.74
C TRP A 169 5.94 -9.54 13.95
N GLY A 170 5.25 -10.38 14.72
CA GLY A 170 3.77 -10.30 14.85
C GLY A 170 3.23 -8.95 15.33
N ILE A 171 3.99 -8.15 16.08
CA ILE A 171 3.55 -6.80 16.45
C ILE A 171 3.69 -5.81 15.28
N GLU A 172 4.69 -5.97 14.41
CA GLU A 172 4.80 -5.20 13.16
C GLU A 172 3.64 -5.58 12.24
N ILE A 173 3.41 -6.88 12.03
CA ILE A 173 2.30 -7.39 11.20
C ILE A 173 0.97 -6.85 11.70
N ALA A 174 0.70 -6.93 13.01
CA ALA A 174 -0.51 -6.37 13.59
C ALA A 174 -0.59 -4.85 13.37
N LEU A 175 0.49 -4.10 13.61
CA LEU A 175 0.54 -2.65 13.37
C LEU A 175 0.16 -2.31 11.93
N ASP A 176 0.73 -3.01 10.95
CA ASP A 176 0.49 -2.74 9.53
C ASP A 176 -0.95 -3.03 9.13
N LEU A 177 -1.49 -4.19 9.55
CA LEU A 177 -2.89 -4.57 9.31
C LEU A 177 -3.88 -3.56 9.92
N GLU A 178 -3.57 -3.09 11.12
CA GLU A 178 -4.38 -2.12 11.85
C GLU A 178 -4.30 -0.72 11.21
N MET A 179 -3.13 -0.28 10.76
CA MET A 179 -2.97 1.02 10.08
C MET A 179 -3.63 1.03 8.71
N VAL A 180 -3.57 -0.07 7.96
CA VAL A 180 -4.34 -0.22 6.70
C VAL A 180 -5.84 -0.16 7.00
N SER A 181 -6.31 -0.88 8.02
CA SER A 181 -7.72 -0.81 8.43
C SER A 181 -8.18 0.58 8.84
N ALA A 182 -7.29 1.34 9.49
CA ALA A 182 -7.57 2.68 9.96
C ALA A 182 -7.67 3.70 8.82
N ALA A 183 -6.81 3.58 7.81
CA ALA A 183 -6.75 4.50 6.68
C ALA A 183 -7.71 4.12 5.54
N CYS A 184 -7.98 2.83 5.36
CA CYS A 184 -8.87 2.30 4.34
C CYS A 184 -9.83 1.24 4.92
N PRO A 185 -10.88 1.65 5.63
CA PRO A 185 -11.83 0.72 6.24
C PRO A 185 -12.54 -0.21 5.24
N ASP A 186 -12.68 0.21 3.98
CA ASP A 186 -13.37 -0.54 2.93
C ASP A 186 -12.42 -1.33 2.00
N CYS A 187 -11.10 -1.29 2.24
CA CYS A 187 -10.13 -2.10 1.51
C CYS A 187 -10.22 -3.58 1.93
N ARG A 188 -9.93 -4.46 0.98
CA ARG A 188 -9.47 -5.82 1.30
C ARG A 188 -7.99 -5.78 1.69
N ILE A 189 -7.53 -6.79 2.40
CA ILE A 189 -6.16 -6.88 2.89
C ILE A 189 -5.59 -8.25 2.54
N LEU A 190 -4.43 -8.27 1.88
CA LEU A 190 -3.62 -9.45 1.65
C LEU A 190 -2.37 -9.37 2.53
N LEU A 191 -2.15 -10.35 3.40
CA LEU A 191 -0.90 -10.52 4.13
C LEU A 191 -0.08 -11.63 3.47
N VAL A 192 1.12 -11.29 2.99
CA VAL A 192 2.10 -12.23 2.43
C VAL A 192 3.27 -12.36 3.40
N GLU A 193 3.43 -13.55 3.97
CA GLU A 193 4.49 -13.80 4.95
C GLU A 193 5.70 -14.49 4.33
N ALA A 194 6.86 -13.83 4.45
CA ALA A 194 8.16 -14.32 4.03
C ALA A 194 8.68 -15.42 4.96
N ASP A 195 9.40 -16.38 4.41
CA ASP A 195 10.05 -17.45 5.16
C ASP A 195 11.09 -16.88 6.14
N THR A 196 11.76 -15.78 5.79
CA THR A 196 12.65 -15.02 6.69
C THR A 196 12.67 -13.52 6.36
N ALA A 197 13.31 -12.72 7.22
CA ALA A 197 13.59 -11.31 6.92
C ALA A 197 14.77 -11.11 5.95
N TRP A 198 15.28 -12.17 5.31
CA TRP A 198 16.29 -12.05 4.27
C TRP A 198 15.72 -11.32 3.06
N GLY A 199 16.51 -10.43 2.45
CA GLY A 199 16.05 -9.58 1.36
C GLY A 199 15.44 -10.35 0.19
N ALA A 200 15.94 -11.56 -0.13
CA ALA A 200 15.37 -12.38 -1.20
C ALA A 200 14.01 -13.01 -0.85
N ASP A 201 13.77 -13.35 0.42
CA ASP A 201 12.48 -13.92 0.86
C ASP A 201 11.39 -12.85 0.92
N LEU A 202 11.77 -11.64 1.36
CA LEU A 202 10.90 -10.47 1.29
C LEU A 202 10.62 -10.07 -0.16
N ALA A 203 11.63 -10.10 -1.04
CA ALA A 203 11.42 -9.84 -2.47
C ALA A 203 10.46 -10.86 -3.11
N ALA A 204 10.60 -12.15 -2.82
CA ALA A 204 9.67 -13.18 -3.30
C ALA A 204 8.23 -12.96 -2.77
N SER A 205 8.09 -12.41 -1.57
CA SER A 205 6.77 -12.03 -1.01
C SER A 205 6.18 -10.82 -1.72
N VAL A 206 7.01 -9.83 -2.07
CA VAL A 206 6.61 -8.70 -2.94
C VAL A 206 6.17 -9.22 -4.31
N ASP A 207 6.92 -10.15 -4.91
CA ASP A 207 6.55 -10.76 -6.18
C ASP A 207 5.21 -11.50 -6.09
N THR A 208 4.95 -12.19 -4.98
CA THR A 208 3.65 -12.84 -4.73
C THR A 208 2.53 -11.81 -4.61
N ALA A 209 2.74 -10.71 -3.89
CA ALA A 209 1.77 -9.63 -3.74
C ALA A 209 1.48 -8.91 -5.07
N ASP A 210 2.48 -8.75 -5.93
CA ASP A 210 2.34 -8.08 -7.23
C ASP A 210 1.79 -9.02 -8.32
N ALA A 211 2.13 -10.32 -8.26
CA ALA A 211 1.62 -11.33 -9.17
C ALA A 211 0.16 -11.72 -8.90
N ASP A 212 -0.39 -11.39 -7.73
CA ASP A 212 -1.80 -11.59 -7.44
C ASP A 212 -2.66 -10.61 -8.26
N PRO A 213 -3.50 -11.10 -9.19
CA PRO A 213 -4.30 -10.25 -10.07
C PRO A 213 -5.35 -9.42 -9.32
N ASP A 214 -5.64 -9.73 -8.06
CA ASP A 214 -6.56 -8.98 -7.20
C ASP A 214 -5.84 -7.91 -6.34
N THR A 215 -4.50 -7.90 -6.30
CA THR A 215 -3.71 -7.00 -5.44
C THR A 215 -2.55 -6.26 -6.10
N GLY A 216 -2.34 -6.40 -7.41
CA GLY A 216 -1.33 -5.65 -8.13
C GLY A 216 -1.63 -4.13 -8.21
N PRO A 217 -0.72 -3.31 -8.79
CA PRO A 217 -0.88 -1.86 -8.83
C PRO A 217 -2.10 -1.39 -9.63
N ALA A 218 -2.75 -0.35 -9.10
CA ALA A 218 -3.78 0.39 -9.83
C ALA A 218 -3.13 1.29 -10.89
N VAL A 219 -3.52 1.10 -12.15
CA VAL A 219 -3.09 1.90 -13.31
C VAL A 219 -4.29 2.61 -13.90
N TYR A 220 -4.13 3.89 -14.22
CA TYR A 220 -5.16 4.65 -14.93
C TYR A 220 -4.93 4.55 -16.44
N ASP A 221 -5.85 3.90 -17.15
CA ASP A 221 -5.80 3.73 -18.60
C ASP A 221 -6.76 4.71 -19.30
N THR A 222 -6.28 5.27 -20.41
CA THR A 222 -7.03 6.19 -21.29
C THR A 222 -7.00 5.76 -22.77
N VAL A 223 -6.33 4.65 -23.10
CA VAL A 223 -6.17 4.14 -24.46
C VAL A 223 -6.96 2.84 -24.68
N ASP A 224 -7.12 2.44 -25.95
CA ASP A 224 -7.76 1.18 -26.38
C ASP A 224 -9.18 0.89 -25.85
N GLY A 225 -9.94 1.93 -25.53
CA GLY A 225 -11.37 1.82 -25.18
C GLY A 225 -11.63 1.45 -23.73
N VAL A 226 -10.60 1.36 -22.89
CA VAL A 226 -10.71 1.31 -21.44
C VAL A 226 -10.47 2.73 -20.92
N SER A 227 -11.45 3.29 -20.22
CA SER A 227 -11.29 4.58 -19.53
C SER A 227 -11.59 4.36 -18.06
N GLY A 228 -10.56 4.43 -17.22
CA GLY A 228 -10.69 4.24 -15.79
C GLY A 228 -9.47 3.64 -15.11
N TRP A 229 -9.60 3.42 -13.81
CA TRP A 229 -8.62 2.69 -13.02
C TRP A 229 -8.81 1.18 -13.23
N ILE A 230 -7.73 0.48 -13.53
CA ILE A 230 -7.65 -0.98 -13.59
C ILE A 230 -6.56 -1.47 -12.64
N VAL A 231 -6.71 -2.69 -12.13
CA VAL A 231 -5.65 -3.39 -11.38
C VAL A 231 -4.90 -4.27 -12.38
N VAL A 232 -3.58 -4.17 -12.40
CA VAL A 232 -2.71 -5.05 -13.19
C VAL A 232 -1.77 -5.78 -12.25
N GLY A 233 -1.39 -7.02 -12.55
CA GLY A 233 -0.41 -7.79 -11.79
C GLY A 233 0.63 -8.48 -12.68
N GLY A 234 1.65 -9.07 -12.06
CA GLY A 234 2.75 -9.76 -12.73
C GLY A 234 3.68 -8.82 -13.51
N THR A 235 4.41 -9.30 -14.54
CA THR A 235 5.34 -8.44 -15.31
C THR A 235 4.69 -7.20 -15.95
N SER A 236 3.37 -7.17 -16.09
CA SER A 236 2.63 -5.99 -16.57
C SER A 236 2.63 -4.84 -15.54
N ALA A 237 2.75 -5.14 -14.26
CA ALA A 237 2.94 -4.16 -13.18
C ALA A 237 4.35 -3.55 -13.18
N ALA A 238 5.37 -4.27 -13.65
CA ALA A 238 6.71 -3.73 -13.81
C ALA A 238 6.75 -2.54 -14.79
N ALA A 239 5.86 -2.51 -15.80
CA ALA A 239 5.82 -1.45 -16.81
C ALA A 239 5.56 -0.04 -16.23
N PRO A 240 4.50 0.23 -15.42
CA PRO A 240 4.32 1.53 -14.78
C PRO A 240 5.43 1.88 -13.78
N PHE A 241 6.02 0.91 -13.08
CA PHE A 241 7.16 1.18 -12.18
C PHE A 241 8.38 1.67 -12.98
N VAL A 242 8.76 0.97 -14.04
CA VAL A 242 9.85 1.38 -14.94
C VAL A 242 9.56 2.72 -15.61
N ALA A 243 8.32 2.96 -16.05
CA ALA A 243 7.91 4.23 -16.61
C ALA A 243 8.08 5.39 -15.61
N GLY A 244 7.77 5.16 -14.33
CA GLY A 244 8.01 6.10 -13.24
C GLY A 244 9.51 6.43 -13.06
N VAL A 245 10.38 5.41 -13.14
CA VAL A 245 11.84 5.60 -13.03
C VAL A 245 12.40 6.39 -14.23
N VAL A 246 11.95 6.08 -15.46
CA VAL A 246 12.27 6.85 -16.68
C VAL A 246 11.84 8.31 -16.56
N ALA A 247 10.63 8.56 -16.05
CA ALA A 247 10.15 9.92 -15.82
C ALA A 247 10.99 10.66 -14.77
N LEU A 248 11.38 9.98 -13.70
CA LEU A 248 12.22 10.54 -12.63
C LEU A 248 13.65 10.84 -13.09
N ALA A 249 14.21 10.04 -13.99
CA ALA A 249 15.52 10.27 -14.59
C ALA A 249 15.54 11.51 -15.52
N GLY A 250 14.37 12.00 -15.96
CA GLY A 250 14.23 13.27 -16.67
C GLY A 250 14.49 13.20 -18.16
N HIS A 251 14.64 12.00 -18.73
CA HIS A 251 14.93 11.79 -20.16
C HIS A 251 13.92 10.84 -20.87
N PRO A 252 12.59 10.97 -20.66
CA PRO A 252 11.61 10.01 -21.21
C PRO A 252 11.60 9.95 -22.74
N GLY A 253 11.99 11.02 -23.42
CA GLY A 253 12.10 11.05 -24.89
C GLY A 253 13.20 10.16 -25.46
N GLU A 254 14.11 9.65 -24.63
CA GLU A 254 15.14 8.69 -25.03
C GLU A 254 14.63 7.24 -25.01
N PHE A 255 13.45 6.98 -24.42
CA PHE A 255 12.81 5.66 -24.34
C PHE A 255 11.60 5.59 -25.27
N GLY A 256 11.86 5.67 -26.59
CA GLY A 256 10.82 5.50 -27.60
C GLY A 256 10.24 4.07 -27.66
N ASP A 257 11.01 3.10 -27.17
CA ASP A 257 10.63 1.70 -26.99
C ASP A 257 11.51 1.07 -25.88
N ALA A 258 11.29 -0.22 -25.60
CA ALA A 258 12.04 -0.94 -24.56
C ALA A 258 13.48 -1.31 -24.95
N SER A 259 13.90 -1.11 -26.21
CA SER A 259 15.23 -1.53 -26.69
C SER A 259 16.36 -0.86 -25.91
N ARG A 260 16.19 0.42 -25.53
CA ARG A 260 17.17 1.15 -24.73
C ARG A 260 17.41 0.48 -23.37
N LEU A 261 16.32 0.08 -22.69
CA LEU A 261 16.38 -0.61 -21.42
C LEU A 261 17.10 -1.96 -21.52
N TYR A 262 16.76 -2.74 -22.56
CA TYR A 262 17.39 -4.05 -22.82
C TYR A 262 18.81 -3.94 -23.39
N SER A 263 19.23 -2.77 -23.87
CA SER A 263 20.60 -2.51 -24.33
C SER A 263 21.52 -1.93 -23.25
N ALA A 264 21.01 -1.67 -22.05
CA ALA A 264 21.77 -1.09 -20.95
C ALA A 264 22.97 -2.01 -20.58
N PRO A 265 24.21 -1.50 -20.58
CA PRO A 265 25.37 -2.32 -20.26
C PRO A 265 25.38 -2.72 -18.78
N ALA A 266 26.05 -3.83 -18.46
CA ALA A 266 26.26 -4.24 -17.07
C ALA A 266 26.90 -3.11 -16.25
N GLY A 267 26.34 -2.81 -15.08
CA GLY A 267 26.78 -1.70 -14.24
C GLY A 267 26.19 -0.33 -14.62
N ALA A 268 25.27 -0.24 -15.57
CA ALA A 268 24.53 0.98 -15.88
C ALA A 268 23.51 1.41 -14.81
N GLY A 269 23.59 0.88 -13.59
CA GLY A 269 22.55 1.09 -12.57
C GLY A 269 21.38 0.11 -12.68
N LEU A 270 21.65 -1.11 -13.12
CA LEU A 270 20.76 -2.27 -12.96
C LEU A 270 21.47 -3.35 -12.13
N ILE A 271 20.74 -4.06 -11.27
CA ILE A 271 21.20 -5.25 -10.55
C ILE A 271 20.71 -6.48 -11.31
N ASP A 272 21.64 -7.10 -12.03
CA ASP A 272 21.44 -8.32 -12.81
C ASP A 272 21.14 -9.53 -11.91
N VAL A 273 20.08 -10.28 -12.23
CA VAL A 273 19.71 -11.51 -11.53
C VAL A 273 20.47 -12.66 -12.17
N THR A 274 21.62 -12.99 -11.60
CA THR A 274 22.57 -13.94 -12.24
C THR A 274 22.32 -15.41 -11.95
N GLY A 275 21.22 -15.75 -11.26
CA GLY A 275 20.90 -17.14 -10.94
C GLY A 275 19.53 -17.33 -10.29
N GLY A 276 18.99 -18.53 -10.44
CA GLY A 276 17.62 -18.89 -10.04
C GLY A 276 16.85 -19.51 -11.21
N SER A 277 15.67 -20.06 -10.93
CA SER A 277 14.78 -20.55 -11.98
C SER A 277 13.31 -20.34 -11.63
N ASN A 278 12.55 -19.82 -12.59
CA ASN A 278 11.10 -19.67 -12.51
C ASN A 278 10.35 -20.92 -13.01
N ALA A 279 11.09 -21.98 -13.38
CA ALA A 279 10.49 -23.25 -13.75
C ALA A 279 9.87 -23.91 -12.50
N SER A 280 8.65 -24.43 -12.66
CA SER A 280 7.93 -25.17 -11.62
C SER A 280 7.42 -26.49 -12.19
N SER A 281 6.83 -27.34 -11.34
CA SER A 281 6.18 -28.57 -11.80
C SER A 281 5.01 -28.33 -12.76
N LEU A 282 4.48 -27.10 -12.81
CA LEU A 282 3.37 -26.69 -13.67
C LEU A 282 3.81 -25.83 -14.87
N GLN A 283 5.06 -25.35 -14.88
CA GLN A 283 5.59 -24.44 -15.90
C GLN A 283 7.04 -24.82 -16.23
N ASP A 284 7.25 -25.44 -17.39
CA ASP A 284 8.58 -25.70 -17.95
C ASP A 284 8.78 -24.81 -19.19
N CYS A 285 9.92 -24.12 -19.23
CA CYS A 285 10.28 -23.18 -20.29
C CYS A 285 11.51 -23.67 -21.06
N GLY A 286 11.78 -24.98 -21.04
CA GLY A 286 12.86 -25.61 -21.78
C GLY A 286 14.25 -25.43 -21.18
N GLY A 287 14.34 -24.93 -19.95
CA GLY A 287 15.59 -24.71 -19.21
C GLY A 287 16.52 -23.63 -19.78
N ASP A 288 16.05 -22.84 -20.74
CA ASP A 288 16.83 -21.77 -21.38
C ASP A 288 16.68 -20.42 -20.64
N TYR A 289 17.12 -19.34 -21.30
CA TYR A 289 17.05 -17.97 -20.78
C TYR A 289 15.63 -17.56 -20.35
N GLN A 290 14.57 -18.24 -20.80
CA GLN A 290 13.19 -17.90 -20.45
C GLN A 290 12.82 -18.24 -19.01
N CYS A 291 13.49 -19.22 -18.38
CA CYS A 291 13.19 -19.60 -16.98
C CYS A 291 14.43 -19.91 -16.15
N THR A 292 15.63 -19.76 -16.70
CA THR A 292 16.89 -19.85 -15.95
C THR A 292 17.58 -18.51 -16.00
N ALA A 293 17.76 -17.90 -14.82
CA ALA A 293 18.43 -16.62 -14.73
C ALA A 293 19.95 -16.78 -14.93
N GLY A 294 20.59 -15.80 -15.55
CA GLY A 294 22.01 -15.86 -15.91
C GLY A 294 22.59 -14.47 -16.15
N SER A 295 23.91 -14.36 -16.31
CA SER A 295 24.53 -13.05 -16.52
C SER A 295 24.07 -12.40 -17.83
N GLY A 296 23.62 -11.15 -17.74
CA GLY A 296 23.15 -10.34 -18.85
C GLY A 296 21.63 -10.37 -18.97
N TYR A 297 21.14 -10.44 -20.21
CA TYR A 297 19.71 -10.50 -20.46
C TYR A 297 19.19 -11.93 -20.27
N ASP A 298 18.15 -12.08 -19.45
CA ASP A 298 17.29 -13.27 -19.43
C ASP A 298 15.80 -12.91 -19.53
N GLY A 299 14.94 -13.92 -19.69
CA GLY A 299 13.55 -13.72 -20.06
C GLY A 299 12.74 -12.97 -19.01
N PRO A 300 12.55 -13.51 -17.79
CA PRO A 300 11.71 -12.90 -16.77
C PRO A 300 12.38 -11.73 -16.06
N THR A 301 13.70 -11.76 -15.85
CA THR A 301 14.42 -10.73 -15.09
C THR A 301 15.02 -9.65 -15.98
N GLY A 302 15.07 -9.88 -17.30
CA GLY A 302 15.58 -8.91 -18.26
C GLY A 302 17.07 -8.64 -18.02
N ASN A 303 17.44 -7.36 -17.98
CA ASN A 303 18.78 -6.91 -17.57
C ASN A 303 18.88 -6.66 -16.05
N GLY A 304 17.89 -7.09 -15.27
CA GLY A 304 17.83 -6.93 -13.84
C GLY A 304 16.96 -5.76 -13.35
N THR A 305 17.09 -5.48 -12.05
CA THR A 305 16.27 -4.49 -11.33
C THR A 305 16.92 -3.10 -11.27
N PRO A 306 16.15 -2.00 -11.26
CA PRO A 306 16.71 -0.65 -11.11
C PRO A 306 17.60 -0.49 -9.88
N ASN A 307 18.79 0.08 -10.06
CA ASN A 307 19.72 0.48 -9.00
C ASN A 307 20.13 1.95 -9.23
N GLY A 308 19.22 2.83 -8.81
CA GLY A 308 19.28 4.24 -9.12
C GLY A 308 18.76 4.56 -10.53
N LEU A 309 19.10 5.75 -11.01
CA LEU A 309 18.53 6.32 -12.25
C LEU A 309 19.45 6.19 -13.46
N ALA A 310 20.66 5.66 -13.31
CA ALA A 310 21.68 5.73 -14.38
C ALA A 310 21.33 4.94 -15.65
N ALA A 311 20.42 3.96 -15.55
CA ALA A 311 19.94 3.16 -16.68
C ALA A 311 18.71 3.78 -17.39
N PHE A 312 18.16 4.86 -16.81
CA PHE A 312 16.88 5.47 -17.13
C PHE A 312 17.07 6.94 -17.54
#